data_AF-A0A6J7K3G6-F1
#
_entry.id   AF-A0A6J7K3G6-F1
#
_cell.length_a   1.000
_cell.length_b   1.000
_cell.length_c   1.000
_cell.angle_alpha   90.00
_cell.angle_beta   90.00
_cell.angle_gamma   90.00
#
_symmetry.space_group_name_H-M   'P 1'
#
loop_
_entity.id
_entity.type
_entity.pdbx_description
1 polymer ?
#
loop_
_entity_poly.entity_id
_entity_poly.type
_entity_poly.pdbx_seq_one_letter_code
_entity_poly.pdbx_strand_id
1 'polypeptide(L)'
;MAEAVAELFGQMMARNEVRDADLISIFLTCTPDLVSGFPAAAVRTLGYHDVPLMCAQEMNVSGALARVVRVMAHVDSELARAEVHHVYLRGAEALRSDLIEPKQGESAP
;
A
#
# COMPACT_ATOMS: atom_id res chain seq x y z
N MET A 1 -6.73 4.97 -10.44
CA MET A 1 -5.68 4.06 -9.93
C MET A 1 -4.47 4.85 -9.44
N ALA A 2 -3.84 5.68 -10.27
CA ALA A 2 -2.61 6.38 -9.90
C ALA A 2 -2.72 7.20 -8.61
N GLU A 3 -3.76 8.04 -8.48
CA GLU A 3 -4.00 8.83 -7.26
C GLU A 3 -4.11 7.95 -6.00
N ALA A 4 -4.82 6.83 -6.07
CA ALA A 4 -4.98 5.93 -4.93
C ALA A 4 -3.67 5.22 -4.53
N VAL A 5 -2.81 4.91 -5.52
CA VAL A 5 -1.47 4.34 -5.25
C VAL A 5 -0.56 5.39 -4.65
N ALA A 6 -0.60 6.63 -5.15
CA ALA A 6 0.19 7.74 -4.61
C ALA A 6 -0.23 8.08 -3.17
N GLU A 7 -1.54 8.12 -2.89
CA GLU A 7 -2.09 8.31 -1.55
C GLU A 7 -1.64 7.20 -0.59
N LEU A 8 -1.79 5.93 -0.99
CA LEU A 8 -1.38 4.78 -0.19
C LEU A 8 0.12 4.85 0.12
N PHE A 9 0.95 5.05 -0.91
CA PHE A 9 2.40 5.09 -0.76
C PHE A 9 2.84 6.26 0.12
N GLY A 10 2.30 7.46 -0.10
CA GLY A 10 2.61 8.62 0.74
C GLY A 10 2.26 8.40 2.21
N GLN A 11 1.12 7.76 2.51
CA GLN A 11 0.77 7.42 3.89
C GLN A 11 1.69 6.35 4.49
N MET A 12 2.12 5.34 3.71
CA MET A 12 3.07 4.33 4.19
C MET A 12 4.40 4.98 4.62
N MET A 13 4.94 5.88 3.80
CA MET A 13 6.18 6.60 4.09
C MET A 13 6.02 7.48 5.34
N ALA A 14 4.94 8.29 5.38
CA ALA A 14 4.70 9.22 6.47
C ALA A 14 4.49 8.54 7.82
N ARG A 15 3.70 7.45 7.88
CA ARG A 15 3.38 6.77 9.15
C ARG A 15 4.54 5.97 9.75
N ASN A 16 5.53 5.63 8.93
CA ASN A 16 6.70 4.86 9.37
C ASN A 16 7.98 5.71 9.36
N GLU A 17 7.85 7.02 9.15
CA GLU A 17 8.97 7.98 9.10
C GLU A 17 10.09 7.56 8.13
N VAL A 18 9.73 6.85 7.06
CA VAL A 18 10.70 6.35 6.07
C VAL A 18 11.09 7.51 5.16
N ARG A 19 12.40 7.73 4.99
CA ARG A 19 12.93 8.69 4.02
C ARG A 19 13.27 7.99 2.72
N ASP A 20 13.40 8.77 1.64
CA ASP A 20 13.69 8.22 0.31
C ASP A 20 14.98 7.39 0.28
N ALA A 21 16.01 7.83 1.01
CA ALA A 21 17.29 7.12 1.11
C ALA A 21 17.21 5.77 1.85
N ASP A 22 16.14 5.54 2.61
CA ASP A 22 15.94 4.32 3.38
C ASP A 22 15.22 3.23 2.54
N LEU A 23 14.69 3.57 1.36
CA LEU A 23 13.99 2.62 0.48
C LEU A 23 14.95 1.73 -0.33
N ILE A 24 14.76 0.41 -0.21
CA ILE A 24 15.55 -0.59 -0.94
C ILE A 24 14.83 -1.01 -2.22
N SER A 25 13.53 -1.32 -2.14
CA SER A 25 12.72 -1.74 -3.30
C SER A 25 11.22 -1.69 -3.01
N ILE A 26 10.41 -1.64 -4.06
CA ILE A 26 8.95 -1.63 -3.96
C ILE A 26 8.35 -2.70 -4.86
N PHE A 27 7.51 -3.56 -4.28
CA PHE A 27 6.72 -4.55 -5.00
C PHE A 27 5.25 -4.15 -4.96
N LEU A 28 4.60 -4.13 -6.13
CA LEU A 28 3.19 -3.79 -6.24
C LEU A 28 2.42 -4.97 -6.85
N THR A 29 1.27 -5.31 -6.27
CA THR A 29 0.33 -6.25 -6.90
C THR A 29 -0.98 -5.58 -7.22
N CYS A 30 -1.63 -5.97 -8.30
CA CYS A 30 -2.99 -5.56 -8.61
C CYS A 30 -3.87 -6.78 -8.88
N THR A 31 -5.14 -6.70 -8.48
CA THR A 31 -6.12 -7.72 -8.85
C THR A 31 -6.31 -7.78 -10.38
N PRO A 32 -6.66 -8.94 -10.94
CA PRO A 32 -6.71 -9.15 -12.40
C PRO A 32 -7.68 -8.22 -13.15
N ASP A 33 -8.66 -7.65 -12.45
CA ASP A 33 -9.65 -6.73 -12.98
C ASP A 33 -9.15 -5.28 -13.14
N LEU A 34 -7.92 -4.97 -12.71
CA LEU A 34 -7.26 -3.68 -12.93
C LEU A 34 -6.30 -3.74 -14.13
N VAL A 35 -6.75 -3.23 -15.27
CA VAL A 35 -6.00 -3.26 -16.55
C VAL A 35 -5.71 -1.86 -17.11
N SER A 36 -5.96 -0.80 -16.35
CA SER A 36 -5.88 0.59 -16.82
C SER A 36 -4.46 1.17 -16.84
N GLY A 37 -3.46 0.46 -16.30
CA GLY A 37 -2.07 0.87 -16.32
C GLY A 37 -1.23 0.17 -15.25
N PHE A 38 0.05 0.53 -15.17
CA PHE A 38 0.97 0.00 -14.16
C PHE A 38 0.90 0.83 -12.86
N PRO A 39 0.69 0.19 -11.69
CA PRO A 39 0.72 0.89 -10.39
C PRO A 39 2.05 1.62 -10.13
N ALA A 40 3.19 1.04 -10.54
CA ALA A 40 4.51 1.64 -10.36
C ALA A 40 4.64 3.03 -10.99
N ALA A 41 3.89 3.32 -12.07
CA ALA A 41 3.93 4.64 -12.70
C ALA A 41 3.51 5.75 -11.73
N ALA A 42 2.56 5.47 -10.83
CA ALA A 42 2.13 6.43 -9.81
C ALA A 42 3.24 6.74 -8.81
N VAL A 43 3.98 5.72 -8.36
CA VAL A 43 5.12 5.90 -7.45
C VAL A 43 6.23 6.72 -8.14
N ARG A 44 6.48 6.50 -9.43
CA ARG A 44 7.43 7.34 -10.20
C ARG A 44 7.02 8.82 -10.24
N THR A 45 5.72 9.14 -10.28
CA THR A 45 5.28 10.56 -10.25
C THR A 45 5.59 11.27 -8.93
N LEU A 46 5.89 10.51 -7.87
CA LEU A 46 6.29 11.04 -6.56
C LEU A 46 7.81 11.29 -6.42
N GLY A 47 8.60 11.02 -7.46
CA GLY A 47 10.04 11.32 -7.48
C GLY A 47 10.97 10.13 -7.22
N TYR A 48 10.42 8.96 -6.86
CA TYR A 48 11.18 7.73 -6.65
C TYR A 48 11.63 7.12 -7.97
N HIS A 49 12.60 7.71 -8.66
CA HIS A 49 13.08 7.28 -9.99
C HIS A 49 14.28 6.31 -9.94
N ASP A 50 15.00 6.28 -8.83
CA ASP A 50 16.20 5.49 -8.56
C ASP A 50 15.90 4.20 -7.78
N VAL A 51 14.77 4.14 -7.07
CA VAL A 51 14.32 2.92 -6.39
C VAL A 51 13.90 1.85 -7.42
N PRO A 52 14.27 0.57 -7.25
CA PRO A 52 13.75 -0.53 -8.06
C PRO A 52 12.26 -0.80 -7.76
N LEU A 53 11.43 -0.90 -8.80
CA LEU A 53 10.01 -1.25 -8.70
C LEU A 53 9.69 -2.48 -9.54
N MET A 54 8.86 -3.36 -8.98
CA MET A 54 8.31 -4.51 -9.70
C MET A 54 6.79 -4.55 -9.53
N CYS A 55 6.07 -4.86 -10.60
CA CYS A 55 4.65 -5.14 -10.57
C CYS A 55 4.39 -6.62 -10.86
N ALA A 56 3.41 -7.19 -10.18
CA ALA A 56 2.88 -8.51 -10.48
C ALA A 56 1.34 -8.47 -10.43
N GLN A 57 0.72 -9.47 -11.06
CA GLN A 57 -0.71 -9.70 -10.86
C GLN A 57 -0.91 -10.46 -9.55
N GLU A 58 -1.91 -10.04 -8.77
CA GLU A 58 -2.36 -10.77 -7.60
C GLU A 58 -3.11 -12.05 -8.00
N MET A 59 -3.10 -13.03 -7.10
CA MET A 59 -3.92 -14.23 -7.25
C MET A 59 -5.40 -13.90 -7.47
N ASN A 60 -6.05 -14.64 -8.38
CA ASN A 60 -7.47 -14.49 -8.68
C ASN A 60 -8.31 -15.43 -7.79
N VAL A 61 -8.51 -15.06 -6.52
CA VAL A 61 -9.27 -15.87 -5.56
C VAL A 61 -10.75 -15.55 -5.64
N SER A 62 -11.60 -16.58 -5.69
CA SER A 62 -13.05 -16.42 -5.69
C SER A 62 -13.53 -15.74 -4.41
N GLY A 63 -14.35 -14.70 -4.54
CA GLY A 63 -14.86 -13.89 -3.43
C GLY A 63 -13.87 -12.89 -2.84
N ALA A 64 -12.64 -12.79 -3.38
CA ALA A 64 -11.69 -11.77 -2.96
C ALA A 64 -12.13 -10.36 -3.36
N LEU A 65 -11.63 -9.37 -2.62
CA LEU A 65 -11.92 -7.96 -2.88
C LEU A 65 -11.41 -7.56 -4.28
N ALA A 66 -12.31 -6.99 -5.07
CA ALA A 66 -12.05 -6.52 -6.43
C ALA A 66 -11.35 -5.15 -6.43
N ARG A 67 -10.66 -4.82 -7.54
CA ARG A 67 -9.98 -3.53 -7.76
C ARG A 67 -9.02 -3.12 -6.65
N VAL A 68 -8.18 -4.06 -6.20
CA VAL A 68 -7.20 -3.80 -5.13
C VAL A 68 -5.81 -3.65 -5.71
N VAL A 69 -5.10 -2.63 -5.26
CA VAL A 69 -3.64 -2.53 -5.38
C VAL A 69 -3.03 -2.75 -4.01
N ARG A 70 -1.98 -3.56 -3.93
CA ARG A 70 -1.17 -3.76 -2.73
C ARG A 70 0.24 -3.25 -2.99
N VAL A 71 0.88 -2.77 -1.93
CA VAL A 71 2.27 -2.31 -1.96
C VAL A 71 3.02 -2.97 -0.82
N MET A 72 4.19 -3.51 -1.15
CA MET A 72 5.19 -3.99 -0.21
C MET A 72 6.46 -3.18 -0.46
N ALA A 73 6.90 -2.43 0.54
CA ALA A 73 8.16 -1.70 0.49
C ALA A 73 9.18 -2.40 1.38
N HIS A 74 10.38 -2.64 0.85
CA HIS A 74 11.53 -3.02 1.65
C HIS A 74 12.31 -1.75 1.99
N VAL A 75 12.54 -1.54 3.28
CA VAL A 75 13.17 -0.34 3.83
C VAL A 75 14.27 -0.75 4.80
N ASP A 76 15.33 0.04 4.87
CA ASP A 76 16.23 0.04 6.00
C ASP A 76 15.57 0.85 7.14
N SER A 77 15.48 0.29 8.34
CA SER A 77 14.74 0.92 9.44
C SER A 77 15.20 0.42 10.79
N GLU A 78 15.25 1.33 11.77
CA GLU A 78 15.49 1.05 13.18
C GLU A 78 14.23 0.53 13.89
N LEU A 79 13.05 0.64 13.27
CA LEU A 79 11.79 0.19 13.88
C LEU A 79 11.80 -1.32 14.09
N ALA A 80 11.39 -1.76 15.27
CA ALA A 80 11.07 -3.17 15.45
C ALA A 80 9.85 -3.53 14.59
N ARG A 81 9.79 -4.78 14.13
CA ARG A 81 8.68 -5.25 13.27
C ARG A 81 7.29 -4.97 13.84
N ALA A 82 7.12 -4.99 15.17
CA ALA A 82 5.84 -4.74 15.83
C ALA A 82 5.42 -3.25 15.81
N GLU A 83 6.36 -2.34 15.56
CA GLU A 83 6.15 -0.90 15.50
C GLU A 83 5.85 -0.43 14.06
N VAL A 84 5.94 -1.32 13.08
CA VAL A 84 5.63 -1.01 11.68
C VAL A 84 4.12 -0.81 11.52
N HIS A 85 3.74 0.38 11.04
CA HIS A 85 2.37 0.76 10.77
C HIS A 85 1.98 0.44 9.32
N HIS A 86 1.26 -0.67 9.13
CA HIS A 86 0.69 -1.02 7.84
C HIS A 86 -0.56 -0.18 7.52
N VAL A 87 -0.68 0.26 6.25
CA VAL A 87 -1.74 1.18 5.82
C VAL A 87 -2.76 0.44 4.94
N TYR A 88 -4.04 0.56 5.30
CA TYR A 88 -5.19 0.05 4.55
C TYR A 88 -6.17 1.20 4.34
N LEU A 89 -6.61 1.42 3.10
CA LEU A 89 -7.44 2.56 2.72
C LEU A 89 -8.69 2.14 1.95
N ARG A 90 -9.74 2.94 2.13
CA ARG A 90 -11.02 2.92 1.41
C ARG A 90 -11.88 1.69 1.73
N GLY A 91 -11.68 0.60 1.00
CA GLY A 91 -12.36 -0.68 1.25
C GLY A 91 -11.38 -1.81 1.57
N ALA A 92 -10.07 -1.56 1.46
CA ALA A 92 -9.04 -2.56 1.76
C ALA A 92 -8.88 -2.78 3.27
N GLU A 93 -9.47 -1.92 4.09
CA GLU A 93 -9.64 -2.06 5.54
C GLU A 93 -10.20 -3.44 5.91
N ALA A 94 -11.18 -3.92 5.14
CA ALA A 94 -11.80 -5.22 5.36
C ALA A 94 -10.81 -6.40 5.28
N LEU A 95 -9.62 -6.22 4.69
CA LEU A 95 -8.58 -7.25 4.60
C LEU A 95 -7.83 -7.46 5.92
N ARG A 96 -7.88 -6.49 6.85
CA ARG A 96 -7.23 -6.53 8.16
C ARG A 96 -8.09 -5.84 9.22
N SER A 97 -9.31 -6.36 9.41
CA SER A 97 -10.19 -5.90 10.48
C SER A 97 -9.57 -6.00 11.87
N ASP A 98 -8.54 -6.84 12.05
CA ASP A 98 -7.76 -7.00 13.27
C ASP A 98 -6.77 -5.86 13.56
N LEU A 99 -6.39 -5.05 12.57
CA LEU A 99 -5.42 -3.95 12.74
C LEU A 99 -6.04 -2.55 12.77
N ILE A 100 -7.35 -2.44 12.55
CA ILE A 100 -8.01 -1.15 12.43
C ILE A 100 -8.51 -0.75 13.80
N GLU A 101 -7.92 0.30 14.35
CA GLU A 101 -8.49 0.97 15.51
C GLU A 101 -9.89 1.49 15.15
N PRO A 102 -10.91 1.24 15.99
CA PRO A 102 -12.26 1.74 15.72
C PRO A 102 -12.22 3.27 15.63
N LYS A 103 -12.86 3.81 14.59
CA LYS A 103 -13.01 5.26 14.46
C LYS A 103 -13.76 5.79 15.69
N GLN A 104 -13.13 6.64 16.49
CA GLN A 104 -13.82 7.34 17.56
C GLN A 104 -14.95 8.18 16.95
N GLY A 105 -16.21 7.80 17.24
CA GLY A 105 -17.39 8.58 16.85
C GLY A 105 -18.57 7.79 16.29
N GLU A 106 -18.44 6.50 15.99
CA GLU A 106 -19.57 5.70 15.50
C GLU A 106 -20.20 4.91 16.65
N SER A 107 -21.20 5.51 17.31
CA SER A 107 -22.08 4.79 18.23
C SER A 107 -22.86 3.74 17.42
N ALA A 108 -22.60 2.46 17.68
CA ALA A 108 -23.35 1.37 17.10
C ALA A 108 -24.85 1.46 17.49
N PRO A 109 -25.78 1.06 16.60
CA PRO A 109 -27.20 0.99 16.89
C PRO A 109 -27.56 -0.08 17.93
#